data_AF-A0A162PFE6-F1
#
_entry.id   AF-A0A162PFE6-F1
#
_cell.length_a   1.000
_cell.length_b   1.000
_cell.length_c   1.000
_cell.angle_alpha   90.00
_cell.angle_beta   90.00
_cell.angle_gamma   90.00
#
_symmetry.space_group_name_H-M   'P 1'
#
loop_
_entity.id
_entity.type
_entity.pdbx_description
1 polymer ?
#
loop_
_entity_poly.entity_id
_entity_poly.type
_entity_poly.pdbx_seq_one_letter_code
_entity_poly.pdbx_strand_id
1 'polypeptide(L)'
;MKTTLVSFLLLIISFSINGAPIDLPESEVLPIAVLTAPLPNTSWKVGTSQTVSWSFSQNGISTFNVNLMNPGNPPTLNRILALNTESSIGYVGIVVPLDVQLGSGYSVDITRDFVVLSTVYNLTITDQDPPIIPYYI
;
A
#
# COMPACT_ATOMS: atom_id res chain seq x y z
N MET A 1 -36.22 21.00 9.21
CA MET A 1 -35.19 20.01 8.84
C MET A 1 -34.29 19.84 10.06
N LYS A 2 -34.42 18.75 10.81
CA LYS A 2 -33.64 18.45 12.02
C LYS A 2 -32.73 17.28 11.69
N THR A 3 -31.42 17.51 11.62
CA THR A 3 -30.42 16.47 11.40
C THR A 3 -30.09 15.86 12.77
N THR A 4 -30.46 14.60 13.00
CA THR A 4 -30.17 13.90 14.24
C THR A 4 -28.79 13.25 14.14
N LEU A 5 -27.88 13.63 15.03
CA LEU A 5 -26.64 12.90 15.29
C LEU A 5 -26.98 11.62 16.07
N VAL A 6 -26.62 10.45 15.52
CA VAL A 6 -26.71 9.18 16.24
C VAL A 6 -25.39 8.99 16.98
N SER A 7 -25.45 9.05 18.32
CA SER A 7 -24.34 8.72 19.22
C SER A 7 -24.50 7.28 19.68
N PHE A 8 -23.48 6.44 19.43
CA PHE A 8 -23.44 5.06 19.93
C PHE A 8 -22.70 5.02 21.27
N LEU A 9 -23.44 4.76 22.36
CA LEU A 9 -22.88 4.48 23.68
C LEU A 9 -22.41 3.02 23.70
N LEU A 10 -21.11 2.81 23.88
CA LEU A 10 -20.54 1.47 24.06
C LEU A 10 -20.73 1.04 25.54
N LEU A 11 -21.63 0.09 25.79
CA LEU A 11 -21.80 -0.51 27.11
C LEU A 11 -20.75 -1.62 27.30
N ILE A 12 -19.74 -1.38 28.13
CA ILE A 12 -18.74 -2.40 28.48
C ILE A 12 -19.25 -3.16 29.70
N ILE A 13 -19.61 -4.44 29.51
CA ILE A 13 -20.02 -5.33 30.60
C ILE A 13 -18.76 -6.00 31.14
N SER A 14 -18.39 -5.70 32.38
CA SER A 14 -17.26 -6.38 33.05
C SER A 14 -17.73 -7.72 33.62
N PHE A 15 -17.43 -8.83 32.95
CA PHE A 15 -17.48 -10.16 33.56
C PHE A 15 -16.14 -10.44 34.25
N SER A 16 -16.19 -10.81 35.53
CA SER A 16 -14.99 -11.25 36.27
C SER A 16 -14.66 -12.69 35.87
N ILE A 17 -13.58 -12.90 35.13
CA ILE A 17 -13.08 -14.24 34.78
C ILE A 17 -11.89 -14.59 35.68
N ASN A 18 -11.98 -15.74 36.35
CA ASN A 18 -10.87 -16.28 37.13
C ASN A 18 -9.77 -16.78 36.18
N GLY A 19 -8.64 -16.07 36.12
CA GLY A 19 -7.31 -16.69 35.99
C GLY A 19 -6.80 -17.14 34.62
N ALA A 20 -7.46 -16.87 33.50
CA ALA A 20 -6.82 -16.94 32.19
C ALA A 20 -6.40 -15.52 31.75
N PRO A 21 -5.17 -15.29 31.24
CA PRO A 21 -4.91 -14.04 30.54
C PRO A 21 -5.94 -13.93 29.41
N ILE A 22 -6.64 -12.79 29.37
CA ILE A 22 -7.52 -12.47 28.25
C ILE A 22 -6.59 -12.33 27.05
N ASP A 23 -6.54 -13.37 26.23
CA ASP A 23 -6.05 -13.27 24.86
C ASP A 23 -7.13 -12.51 24.08
N LEU A 24 -7.14 -11.18 24.24
CA LEU A 24 -7.86 -10.31 23.33
C LEU A 24 -7.28 -10.66 21.95
N PRO A 25 -8.10 -10.97 20.93
CA PRO A 25 -7.56 -11.08 19.59
C PRO A 25 -6.82 -9.77 19.34
N GLU A 26 -5.49 -9.89 19.22
CA GLU A 26 -4.61 -8.81 18.81
C GLU A 26 -5.33 -8.17 17.62
N SER A 27 -5.63 -6.87 17.73
CA SER A 27 -6.39 -6.18 16.68
C SER A 27 -5.63 -6.37 15.39
N GLU A 28 -6.09 -7.31 14.56
CA GLU A 28 -5.45 -7.64 13.31
C GLU A 28 -5.56 -6.38 12.47
N VAL A 29 -4.46 -5.65 12.34
CA VAL A 29 -4.41 -4.42 11.54
C VAL A 29 -4.45 -4.88 10.09
N LEU A 30 -5.64 -5.22 9.61
CA LEU A 30 -5.85 -5.61 8.22
C LEU A 30 -5.38 -4.44 7.36
N PRO A 31 -4.53 -4.68 6.34
CA PRO A 31 -3.99 -3.62 5.51
C PRO A 31 -5.17 -2.90 4.83
N ILE A 32 -5.30 -1.61 5.12
CA ILE A 32 -6.42 -0.79 4.64
C ILE A 32 -6.42 -0.79 3.10
N ALA A 33 -5.23 -0.83 2.49
CA ALA A 33 -5.01 -1.05 1.07
C ALA A 33 -4.13 -2.29 0.84
N VAL A 34 -4.43 -3.08 -0.18
CA VAL A 34 -3.59 -4.18 -0.65
C VAL A 34 -3.15 -3.88 -2.07
N LEU A 35 -1.84 -3.66 -2.28
CA LEU A 35 -1.26 -3.57 -3.62
C LEU A 35 -1.47 -4.90 -4.35
N THR A 36 -2.05 -4.83 -5.54
CA THR A 36 -2.27 -5.96 -6.45
C THR A 36 -1.33 -5.92 -7.65
N ALA A 37 -0.79 -4.73 -7.96
CA ALA A 37 0.32 -4.52 -8.89
C ALA A 37 1.15 -3.31 -8.42
N PRO A 38 2.50 -3.34 -8.52
CA PRO A 38 3.31 -4.44 -9.05
C PRO A 38 3.29 -5.67 -8.14
N LEU A 39 3.68 -6.84 -8.69
CA LEU A 39 3.96 -8.03 -7.88
C LEU A 39 5.41 -8.01 -7.37
N PRO A 40 5.74 -8.73 -6.29
CA PRO A 40 7.13 -8.90 -5.87
C PRO A 40 8.01 -9.42 -7.01
N ASN A 41 9.29 -9.03 -7.01
CA ASN A 41 10.29 -9.45 -8.01
C ASN A 41 10.00 -9.02 -9.46
N THR A 42 9.11 -8.04 -9.66
CA THR A 42 8.90 -7.43 -10.98
C THR A 42 10.00 -6.42 -11.31
N SER A 43 10.17 -6.14 -12.60
CA SER A 43 11.13 -5.16 -13.10
C SER A 43 10.42 -3.98 -13.74
N TRP A 44 10.87 -2.77 -13.44
CA TRP A 44 10.40 -1.53 -14.02
C TRP A 44 11.52 -0.84 -14.79
N LYS A 45 11.22 -0.45 -16.02
CA LYS A 45 12.17 0.31 -16.85
C LYS A 45 12.07 1.80 -16.55
N VAL A 46 13.20 2.46 -16.34
CA VAL A 46 13.24 3.92 -16.16
C VAL A 46 12.63 4.65 -17.36
N GLY A 47 11.92 5.74 -17.10
CA GLY A 47 11.23 6.56 -18.12
C GLY A 47 9.97 5.93 -18.71
N THR A 48 9.57 4.72 -18.28
CA THR A 48 8.35 4.07 -18.78
C THR A 48 7.16 4.31 -17.87
N SER A 49 5.96 4.27 -18.47
CA SER A 49 4.71 4.23 -17.71
C SER A 49 4.50 2.85 -17.11
N GLN A 50 4.16 2.82 -15.83
CA GLN A 50 3.79 1.60 -15.10
C GLN A 50 2.40 1.81 -14.49
N THR A 51 1.72 0.71 -14.21
CA THR A 51 0.43 0.75 -13.51
C THR A 51 0.63 0.22 -12.10
N VAL A 52 0.17 0.99 -11.12
CA VAL A 52 0.06 0.56 -9.74
C VAL A 52 -1.42 0.36 -9.44
N SER A 53 -1.77 -0.80 -8.92
CA SER A 53 -3.16 -1.21 -8.67
C SER A 53 -3.33 -1.72 -7.25
N TRP A 54 -4.53 -1.58 -6.71
CA TRP A 54 -4.82 -1.93 -5.32
C TRP A 54 -6.28 -2.37 -5.13
N SER A 55 -6.53 -3.00 -3.98
CA SER A 55 -7.87 -3.21 -3.42
C SER A 55 -7.93 -2.64 -2.02
N PHE A 56 -9.08 -2.14 -1.58
CA PHE A 56 -9.27 -1.63 -0.21
C PHE A 56 -10.12 -2.62 0.59
N SER A 57 -9.62 -2.98 1.78
CA SER A 57 -10.34 -3.89 2.69
C SER A 57 -11.29 -3.14 3.63
N GLN A 58 -11.08 -1.83 3.83
CA GLN A 58 -11.82 -1.02 4.78
C GLN A 58 -12.18 0.36 4.21
N ASN A 59 -13.45 0.75 4.39
CA ASN A 59 -13.94 2.08 4.01
C ASN A 59 -13.39 3.14 4.99
N GLY A 60 -12.83 4.23 4.47
CA GLY A 60 -12.39 5.36 5.30
C GLY A 60 -11.24 6.18 4.73
N ILE A 61 -10.44 5.60 3.82
CA ILE A 61 -9.39 6.32 3.11
C ILE A 61 -9.91 6.73 1.75
N SER A 62 -10.07 8.04 1.52
CA SER A 62 -10.45 8.60 0.22
C SER A 62 -9.25 8.81 -0.69
N THR A 63 -8.11 9.21 -0.13
CA THR A 63 -6.89 9.49 -0.91
C THR A 63 -5.62 9.02 -0.20
N PHE A 64 -4.58 8.75 -1.00
CA PHE A 64 -3.24 8.34 -0.53
C PHE A 64 -2.14 8.73 -1.53
N ASN A 65 -0.89 8.47 -1.19
CA ASN A 65 0.27 8.64 -2.08
C ASN A 65 0.87 7.28 -2.48
N VAL A 66 1.36 7.18 -3.71
CA VAL A 66 2.17 6.05 -4.19
C VAL A 66 3.63 6.48 -4.19
N ASN A 67 4.50 5.69 -3.59
CA ASN A 67 5.90 6.02 -3.40
C ASN A 67 6.80 4.92 -3.96
N LEU A 68 7.93 5.34 -4.52
CA LEU A 68 9.11 4.49 -4.74
C LEU A 68 10.05 4.65 -3.55
N MET A 69 10.50 3.54 -3.00
CA MET A 69 11.41 3.50 -1.85
C MET A 69 12.76 2.92 -2.25
N ASN A 70 13.84 3.45 -1.69
CA ASN A 70 15.19 2.93 -1.86
C ASN A 70 15.33 1.54 -1.23
N PRO A 71 16.23 0.69 -1.75
CA PRO A 71 16.65 -0.54 -1.07
C PRO A 71 17.20 -0.23 0.34
N GLY A 72 16.83 -1.05 1.31
CA GLY A 72 17.29 -0.90 2.69
C GLY A 72 16.36 -1.55 3.70
N ASN A 73 16.80 -1.56 4.97
CA ASN A 73 15.98 -2.00 6.09
C ASN A 73 16.16 -1.04 7.30
N PRO A 74 15.20 -0.13 7.56
CA PRO A 74 13.98 0.10 6.78
C PRO A 74 14.25 0.81 5.44
N PRO A 75 13.38 0.63 4.42
CA PRO A 75 13.43 1.43 3.20
C PRO A 75 13.26 2.93 3.49
N THR A 76 13.89 3.78 2.68
CA THR A 76 13.72 5.24 2.75
C THR A 76 13.06 5.76 1.48
N LEU A 77 12.32 6.86 1.58
CA LEU A 77 11.64 7.45 0.42
C LEU A 77 12.65 7.84 -0.66
N ASN A 78 12.50 7.28 -1.87
CA ASN A 78 13.20 7.75 -3.05
C ASN A 78 12.39 8.87 -3.72
N ARG A 79 11.12 8.58 -4.04
CA ARG A 79 10.23 9.53 -4.72
C ARG A 79 8.76 9.25 -4.48
N ILE A 80 7.95 10.31 -4.47
CA ILE A 80 6.50 10.21 -4.60
C ILE A 80 6.14 10.10 -6.09
N LEU A 81 5.55 8.98 -6.50
CA LEU A 81 5.18 8.70 -7.88
C LEU A 81 3.77 9.21 -8.24
N ALA A 82 2.86 9.23 -7.27
CA ALA A 82 1.53 9.83 -7.40
C ALA A 82 1.08 10.44 -6.06
N LEU A 83 0.47 11.61 -6.12
CA LEU A 83 -0.03 12.36 -4.96
C LEU A 83 -1.56 12.35 -4.92
N ASN A 84 -2.14 12.28 -3.72
CA ASN A 84 -3.59 12.39 -3.49
C ASN A 84 -4.42 11.49 -4.42
N THR A 85 -3.95 10.27 -4.63
CA THR A 85 -4.57 9.27 -5.50
C THR A 85 -5.89 8.82 -4.90
N GLU A 86 -6.97 8.95 -5.66
CA GLU A 86 -8.32 8.54 -5.25
C GLU A 86 -8.40 7.02 -5.06
N SER A 87 -8.74 6.59 -3.84
CA SER A 87 -8.75 5.18 -3.46
C SER A 87 -9.76 4.34 -4.22
N SER A 88 -10.88 4.96 -4.62
CA SER A 88 -11.99 4.30 -5.30
C SER A 88 -11.69 3.86 -6.74
N ILE A 89 -10.63 4.39 -7.37
CA ILE A 89 -10.30 4.08 -8.77
C ILE A 89 -9.72 2.65 -8.91
N GLY A 90 -8.98 2.19 -7.90
CA GLY A 90 -8.34 0.86 -7.91
C GLY A 90 -7.01 0.78 -8.66
N TYR A 91 -6.62 1.83 -9.38
CA TYR A 91 -5.32 1.90 -10.07
C TYR A 91 -4.91 3.34 -10.39
N VAL A 92 -3.61 3.54 -10.63
CA VAL A 92 -3.04 4.79 -11.16
C VAL A 92 -1.87 4.49 -12.09
N GLY A 93 -1.78 5.23 -13.19
CA GLY A 93 -0.60 5.24 -14.05
C GLY A 93 0.49 6.15 -13.47
N ILE A 94 1.72 5.63 -13.37
CA ILE A 94 2.88 6.40 -12.91
C ILE A 94 3.98 6.36 -13.96
N VAL A 95 4.94 7.28 -13.87
CA VAL A 95 6.16 7.26 -14.67
C VAL A 95 7.34 6.95 -13.76
N VAL A 96 8.12 5.93 -14.13
CA VAL A 96 9.36 5.61 -13.42
C VAL A 96 10.38 6.71 -13.73
N PRO A 97 10.97 7.41 -12.75
CA PRO A 97 11.86 8.53 -13.02
C PRO A 97 13.14 8.08 -13.73
N LEU A 98 13.64 8.90 -14.66
CA LEU A 98 14.85 8.62 -15.44
C LEU A 98 16.14 8.67 -14.62
N ASP A 99 16.12 9.36 -13.49
CA ASP A 99 17.26 9.61 -12.60
C ASP A 99 17.38 8.60 -11.45
N VAL A 100 16.48 7.61 -11.37
CA VAL A 100 16.60 6.54 -10.39
C VAL A 100 17.75 5.62 -10.77
N GLN A 101 18.63 5.34 -9.81
CA GLN A 101 19.74 4.43 -10.01
C GLN A 101 19.24 3.01 -10.33
N LEU A 102 19.81 2.39 -11.35
CA LEU A 102 19.48 1.00 -11.70
C LEU A 102 19.89 0.05 -10.56
N GLY A 103 19.07 -0.97 -10.29
CA GLY A 103 19.36 -1.95 -9.24
C GLY A 103 18.11 -2.65 -8.70
N SER A 104 18.35 -3.60 -7.80
CA SER A 104 17.30 -4.41 -7.14
C SER A 104 17.07 -3.99 -5.70
N GLY A 105 15.93 -4.40 -5.14
CA GLY A 105 15.60 -4.22 -3.73
C GLY A 105 14.77 -2.98 -3.44
N TYR A 106 14.30 -2.28 -4.48
CA TYR A 106 13.34 -1.19 -4.35
C TYR A 106 12.01 -1.72 -3.82
N SER A 107 11.20 -0.85 -3.22
CA SER A 107 9.81 -1.15 -2.90
C SER A 107 8.86 -0.07 -3.39
N VAL A 108 7.60 -0.45 -3.54
CA VAL A 108 6.50 0.46 -3.84
C VAL A 108 5.53 0.43 -2.69
N ASP A 109 5.24 1.61 -2.15
CA ASP A 109 4.48 1.76 -0.92
C ASP A 109 3.32 2.72 -1.13
N ILE A 110 2.14 2.34 -0.64
CA ILE A 110 0.99 3.22 -0.51
C ILE A 110 1.00 3.84 0.89
N THR A 111 0.95 5.17 0.99
CA THR A 111 0.98 5.89 2.28
C THR A 111 -0.12 6.94 2.42
N ARG A 112 -0.58 7.15 3.65
CA ARG A 112 -1.48 8.25 4.02
C ARG A 112 -1.08 8.81 5.38
N ASP A 113 -0.87 10.12 5.46
CA ASP A 113 -0.51 10.81 6.71
C ASP A 113 0.64 10.12 7.48
N PHE A 114 1.69 9.76 6.74
CA PHE A 114 2.87 9.04 7.24
C PHE A 114 2.65 7.58 7.66
N VAL A 115 1.43 7.05 7.53
CA VAL A 115 1.11 5.64 7.74
C VAL A 115 1.30 4.87 6.43
N VAL A 116 2.05 3.78 6.48
CA VAL A 116 2.16 2.82 5.38
C VAL A 116 0.94 1.90 5.40
N LEU A 117 0.20 1.88 4.29
CA LEU A 117 -1.01 1.07 4.14
C LEU A 117 -0.71 -0.26 3.46
N SER A 118 0.26 -0.27 2.53
CA SER A 118 0.66 -1.44 1.76
C SER A 118 2.06 -1.25 1.19
N THR A 119 2.82 -2.34 1.06
CA THR A 119 4.16 -2.34 0.47
C THR A 119 4.37 -3.59 -0.38
N VAL A 120 4.97 -3.42 -1.55
CA VAL A 120 5.53 -4.52 -2.36
C VAL A 120 7.04 -4.37 -2.42
N TYR A 121 7.75 -5.38 -1.94
CA TYR A 121 9.22 -5.41 -1.89
C TYR A 121 9.85 -6.05 -3.13
N ASN A 122 11.17 -5.89 -3.22
CA ASN A 122 12.04 -6.54 -4.20
C ASN A 122 11.72 -6.19 -5.66
N LEU A 123 11.34 -4.94 -5.90
CA LEU A 123 11.29 -4.40 -7.26
C LEU A 123 12.72 -4.20 -7.79
N THR A 124 12.89 -4.42 -9.10
CA THR A 124 14.12 -4.09 -9.83
C THR A 124 13.89 -2.92 -10.77
N ILE A 125 14.75 -1.89 -10.69
CA ILE A 125 14.78 -0.78 -11.64
C ILE A 125 15.88 -1.05 -12.69
N THR A 126 15.52 -0.98 -13.96
CA THR A 126 16.38 -1.34 -15.10
C THR A 126 16.29 -0.34 -16.24
N ASP A 127 17.23 -0.39 -17.18
CA ASP A 127 17.17 0.29 -18.48
C ASP A 127 16.67 -0.61 -19.62
N GLN A 128 16.53 -1.91 -19.35
CA GLN A 128 16.01 -2.90 -20.30
C GLN A 128 14.48 -2.98 -20.22
N ASP A 129 13.84 -3.34 -21.32
CA ASP A 129 12.41 -3.63 -21.27
C ASP A 129 12.16 -4.84 -20.35
N PRO A 130 11.14 -4.79 -19.47
CA PRO A 130 10.87 -5.90 -18.58
C PRO A 130 10.60 -7.18 -19.39
N PRO A 131 11.03 -8.36 -18.87
CA PRO A 131 10.79 -9.61 -19.57
C PRO A 131 9.29 -9.80 -19.83
N ILE A 132 8.90 -10.02 -21.08
CA ILE A 132 7.52 -10.40 -21.41
C ILE A 132 7.34 -11.83 -20.88
N ILE A 133 6.62 -12.01 -19.78
CA ILE A 133 6.25 -13.34 -19.30
C ILE A 133 5.09 -13.82 -20.19
N PRO A 134 5.26 -14.85 -21.04
CA PRO A 134 4.14 -15.39 -21.79
C PRO A 134 3.13 -16.00 -20.83
N TYR A 135 1.86 -15.60 -20.94
CA TYR A 135 0.77 -16.30 -20.28
C TYR A 135 0.61 -17.66 -20.95
N TYR A 136 0.99 -18.74 -20.26
CA TYR A 136 0.56 -20.08 -20.66
C TYR A 136 -0.92 -20.22 -20.28
N ILE A 137 -1.78 -20.19 -21.31
CA ILE A 137 -3.21 -20.56 -21.22
C ILE A 137 -3.40 -22.07 -21.20
#